data_AF-A0A941B5Z1-F1
#
_entry.id   AF-A0A941B5Z1-F1
#
_cell.length_a   1.000
_cell.length_b   1.000
_cell.length_c   1.000
_cell.angle_alpha   90.00
_cell.angle_beta   90.00
_cell.angle_gamma   90.00
#
_symmetry.space_group_name_H-M   'P 1'
#
loop_
_entity.id
_entity.type
_entity.pdbx_description
1 polymer ?
#
loop_
_entity_poly.entity_id
_entity_poly.type
_entity_poly.pdbx_seq_one_letter_code
_entity_poly.pdbx_strand_id
1 'polypeptide(L)' 'MEPTARGKPGVKMTLRVYRMARDGTVTEDRGTVQVPEGEVPPTALDPLPPCACPVHRAGREAGR' A
#
# COMPACT_ATOMS: atom_id res chain seq x y z
N MET A 1 11.14 -19.09 19.99
CA MET A 1 11.06 -17.98 19.02
C MET A 1 12.01 -18.34 17.88
N GLU A 2 11.48 -18.63 16.70
CA GLU A 2 12.33 -18.90 15.53
C GLU A 2 13.10 -17.64 15.11
N PRO A 3 14.37 -17.77 14.68
CA PRO A 3 15.14 -16.64 14.20
C PRO A 3 14.50 -16.12 12.91
N THR A 4 14.03 -14.87 12.93
CA THR A 4 13.56 -14.18 11.74
C THR A 4 14.67 -14.21 10.69
N ALA A 5 14.36 -14.70 9.48
CA ALA A 5 15.29 -14.72 8.35
C ALA A 5 15.97 -13.35 8.22
N ARG A 6 17.32 -13.33 8.21
CA ARG A 6 18.07 -12.07 8.07
C ARG A 6 17.69 -11.45 6.73
N GLY A 7 17.22 -10.20 6.77
CA GLY A 7 16.90 -9.44 5.57
C GLY A 7 18.09 -9.35 4.61
N LYS A 8 17.82 -9.30 3.30
CA LYS A 8 18.88 -9.14 2.29
C LYS A 8 19.56 -7.78 2.47
N PRO A 9 20.91 -7.70 2.41
CA PRO A 9 21.62 -6.41 2.47
C PRO A 9 21.10 -5.44 1.40
N GLY A 10 20.82 -4.20 1.79
CA GLY A 10 20.28 -3.16 0.91
C GLY A 10 18.75 -3.20 0.71
N VAL A 11 18.05 -4.22 1.21
CA VAL A 11 16.58 -4.26 1.20
C VAL A 11 16.04 -3.73 2.52
N LYS A 12 15.31 -2.61 2.46
CA LYS A 12 14.68 -1.99 3.64
C LYS A 12 13.39 -2.70 4.03
N MET A 13 12.57 -3.07 3.05
CA MET A 13 11.33 -3.80 3.31
C MET A 13 10.98 -4.80 2.21
N THR A 14 10.18 -5.79 2.56
CA THR A 14 9.56 -6.72 1.61
C THR A 14 8.05 -6.60 1.73
N LEU A 15 7.38 -6.34 0.62
CA LEU A 15 5.93 -6.17 0.52
C LEU A 15 5.34 -7.35 -0.26
N ARG A 16 4.19 -7.86 0.19
CA ARG A 16 3.33 -8.70 -0.63
C ARG A 16 2.20 -7.83 -1.15
N VAL A 17 2.02 -7.78 -2.46
CA VAL A 17 1.06 -6.87 -3.10
C VAL A 17 -0.10 -7.67 -3.65
N TYR A 18 -1.31 -7.25 -3.30
CA TYR A 18 -2.54 -7.88 -3.77
C TYR A 18 -3.46 -6.84 -4.39
N ARG A 19 -4.22 -7.25 -5.41
CA ARG A 19 -5.43 -6.53 -5.81
C ARG A 19 -6.59 -7.10 -5.02
N MET A 20 -7.42 -6.23 -4.48
CA MET A 20 -8.60 -6.60 -3.71
C MET A 20 -9.87 -6.03 -4.34
N ALA A 21 -10.96 -6.79 -4.25
CA ALA A 21 -12.31 -6.31 -4.50
C ALA A 21 -12.83 -5.49 -3.31
N ARG A 22 -13.93 -4.77 -3.53
CA ARG A 22 -14.54 -3.89 -2.52
C ARG A 22 -15.01 -4.64 -1.27
N ASP A 23 -15.35 -5.92 -1.40
CA ASP A 23 -15.78 -6.80 -0.32
C ASP A 23 -14.61 -7.37 0.51
N GLY A 24 -13.37 -6.99 0.20
CA GLY A 24 -12.17 -7.48 0.88
C GLY A 24 -11.60 -8.76 0.29
N THR A 25 -12.18 -9.31 -0.78
CA THR A 25 -11.65 -10.51 -1.44
C THR A 25 -10.41 -10.19 -2.27
N VAL A 26 -9.35 -10.98 -2.16
CA VAL A 26 -8.18 -10.87 -3.05
C VAL A 26 -8.56 -11.35 -4.45
N THR A 27 -8.43 -10.48 -5.45
CA THR A 27 -8.72 -10.78 -6.86
C THR A 27 -7.47 -11.06 -7.68
N GLU A 28 -6.29 -10.65 -7.21
CA GLU A 28 -5.01 -10.87 -7.88
C GLU A 28 -3.88 -10.88 -6.83
N ASP A 29 -3.00 -11.88 -6.86
CA ASP A 29 -1.70 -11.79 -6.17
C ASP A 29 -0.69 -11.22 -7.15
N ARG A 30 -0.17 -10.03 -6.85
CA ARG A 30 0.84 -9.34 -7.68
C ARG A 30 2.26 -9.68 -7.27
N GLY A 31 2.43 -10.56 -6.30
CA GLY A 31 3.71 -11.10 -5.88
C GLY A 31 4.39 -10.30 -4.78
N THR A 32 5.69 -10.58 -4.64
CA THR A 32 6.54 -10.02 -3.57
C THR A 32 7.48 -8.97 -4.14
N VAL A 33 7.43 -7.75 -3.59
CA VAL A 33 8.28 -6.62 -3.95
C VAL A 33 9.30 -6.42 -2.84
N GLN A 34 10.58 -6.42 -3.18
CA GLN A 34 11.65 -5.97 -2.27
C GLN A 34 11.89 -4.49 -2.56
N VAL A 35 11.76 -3.65 -1.53
CA VAL A 35 12.00 -2.22 -1.62
C VAL A 35 13.41 -1.93 -1.06
N PRO A 36 14.34 -1.46 -1.91
CA PRO A 36 15.65 -1.04 -1.46
C PRO A 36 15.60 0.15 -0.51
N GLU A 37 16.70 0.38 0.19
CA GLU A 37 16.88 1.60 0.96
C GLU A 37 16.96 2.84 0.03
N GLY A 38 16.22 3.90 0.34
CA GLY A 38 16.16 5.13 -0.46
C GLY A 38 15.11 5.13 -1.57
N GLU A 39 14.49 3.99 -1.88
CA GLU A 39 13.39 3.90 -2.85
C GLU A 39 12.01 4.00 -2.20
N VAL A 40 11.05 4.53 -2.96
CA VAL A 40 9.66 4.71 -2.53
C VAL A 40 8.86 3.47 -2.95
N PRO A 41 8.03 2.88 -2.06
CA PRO A 41 7.19 1.75 -2.40
C PRO A 41 6.25 2.03 -3.59
N PRO A 42 5.93 1.03 -4.42
CA PRO A 42 5.05 1.21 -5.58
C PRO A 42 3.68 1.80 -5.23
N THR A 43 3.13 1.44 -4.06
CA THR A 43 1.82 1.92 -3.60
C THR A 43 1.78 3.39 -3.21
N ALA A 44 2.93 4.06 -3.08
CA ALA A 44 3.00 5.47 -2.72
C ALA A 44 2.98 6.41 -3.94
N LEU A 45 3.04 5.86 -5.17
CA LEU A 45 3.10 6.66 -6.41
C LEU A 45 1.75 6.79 -7.13
N ASP A 46 0.79 5.90 -6.85
CA ASP A 46 -0.54 5.99 -7.46
C ASP A 46 -1.36 7.10 -6.78
N PRO A 47 -1.95 8.05 -7.55
CA PRO A 47 -2.87 9.03 -6.99
C PRO A 47 -4.10 8.30 -6.44
N LEU A 48 -4.19 8.22 -5.12
CA LEU A 48 -5.37 7.69 -4.46
C LEU A 48 -6.57 8.58 -4.81
N PRO A 49 -7.72 8.00 -5.20
CA PRO A 49 -8.91 8.79 -5.40
C PRO A 49 -9.27 9.51 -4.10
N PRO A 50 -9.91 10.67 -4.21
CA PRO A 50 -10.35 11.39 -3.03
C PRO A 50 -11.23 10.53 -2.12
N CYS A 51 -11.01 10.61 -0.80
CA CYS A 51 -11.84 9.89 0.15
C CYS A 51 -13.32 10.26 -0.03
N ALA A 52 -14.13 9.28 -0.39
CA ALA A 52 -15.56 9.46 -0.69
C ALA A 52 -16.47 9.34 0.53
N CYS A 53 -15.91 9.17 1.74
CA CYS A 53 -16.74 9.02 2.94
C CYS A 53 -17.51 10.32 3.25
N PRO A 54 -18.68 10.24 3.92
CA PRO A 54 -19.52 11.41 4.17
C PRO A 54 -18.78 12.56 4.88
N VAL A 55 -17.90 12.23 5.83
CA VAL A 55 -17.11 13.20 6.61
C VAL A 55 -16.19 14.01 5.70
N HIS A 56 -15.38 13.31 4.88
CA HIS A 56 -14.42 13.96 3.99
C HIS A 56 -15.09 14.57 2.74
N ARG A 57 -16.28 14.08 2.35
CA ARG A 57 -17.09 14.70 1.30
C ARG A 57 -17.62 16.07 1.75
N ALA A 58 -18.23 16.15 2.92
CA ALA A 58 -18.77 17.40 3.46
C ALA A 58 -17.68 18.48 3.66
N GLY A 59 -16.50 18.08 4.15
CA GLY A 59 -15.36 19.01 4.32
C GLY A 59 -14.83 19.60 3.01
N ARG A 60 -14.96 18.88 1.88
CA ARG A 60 -14.59 19.39 0.55
C ARG A 60 -15.61 20.37 -0.01
N GLU A 61 -16.88 20.17 0.31
CA GLU A 61 -17.98 21.05 -0.11
C GLU A 61 -17.99 22.35 0.70
N ALA A 62 -17.66 22.28 2.00
CA ALA A 62 -17.57 23.44 2.89
C ALA A 62 -16.31 24.30 2.70
N GLY A 63 -15.28 23.77 2.03
CA GLY A 63 -14.02 24.47 1.75
C GLY A 63 -13.99 25.25 0.42
N ARG A 64 -15.16 25.43 -0.23
CA ARG A 64 -15.30 26.13 -1.52
C ARG A 64 -15.99 27.49 -1.34
#